data_AF-A0AA42ZKM4-F1
#
_entry.id   AF-A0AA42ZKM4-F1
#
_cell.length_a   1.000
_cell.length_b   1.000
_cell.length_c   1.000
_cell.angle_alpha   90.00
_cell.angle_beta   90.00
_cell.angle_gamma   90.00
#
_symmetry.space_group_name_H-M   'P 1'
#
loop_
_entity.id
_entity.type
_entity.pdbx_description
1 polymer ?
#
loop_
_entity_poly.entity_id
_entity_poly.type
_entity_poly.pdbx_seq_one_letter_code
_entity_poly.pdbx_strand_id
1 'polypeptide(L)'
;MTKIGVMVCGHGSRDVEAVREFESVARGIRERLPHYEVESGFLEFATPVIREGLDRLRESGHDRVLAVPGMLFAAGHAKNDIPSVLNTYQAQHPGMEILYGRELGIDAKLLAAAEARIGEALDRAEGAVPLGETLLMVVGRGASDPDANSNVAKVMRMLWEGIGFGWGETCYSGVTFPLVEPGLEHAAKLGYRRIVVFPYFLFTGVLVKRIYHYTDVVAERHPEIQFLKAPYLSDHLLVLDAFAERVEEITAGENVMNCKLCKYREQIVGFGAEIGLPQESHHHHVEGIGTNADKTDGNGHDHHHHDHGHDHGHGHGHHHPYPHADHPLGPRSMKKERA
;
A
#
# COMPACT_ATOMS: atom_id res chain seq x y z
N MET A 1 -0.96 35.79 7.45
CA MET A 1 -1.62 34.86 6.50
C MET A 1 -1.15 33.48 6.89
N THR A 2 -2.08 32.54 7.12
CA THR A 2 -1.76 31.13 7.38
C THR A 2 -1.00 30.58 6.18
N LYS A 3 0.18 29.99 6.41
CA LYS A 3 1.01 29.40 5.35
C LYS A 3 0.78 27.90 5.35
N ILE A 4 0.22 27.38 4.25
CA ILE A 4 -0.21 25.98 4.13
C ILE A 4 0.89 25.14 3.49
N GLY A 5 1.28 24.05 4.16
CA GLY A 5 2.18 23.03 3.64
C GLY A 5 1.45 21.71 3.38
N VAL A 6 2.04 20.82 2.58
CA VAL A 6 1.52 19.47 2.31
C VAL A 6 2.52 18.46 2.84
N MET A 7 2.02 17.46 3.56
CA MET A 7 2.81 16.34 4.07
C MET A 7 2.35 15.03 3.42
N VAL A 8 3.18 14.44 2.57
CA VAL A 8 2.90 13.13 1.96
C VAL A 8 3.42 12.02 2.87
N CYS A 9 2.49 11.28 3.48
CA CYS A 9 2.79 10.25 4.48
C CYS A 9 2.92 8.86 3.83
N GLY A 10 4.14 8.38 3.68
CA GLY A 10 4.44 7.04 3.18
C GLY A 10 4.43 5.98 4.28
N HIS A 11 4.18 4.73 3.91
CA HIS A 11 4.41 3.59 4.80
C HIS A 11 5.91 3.41 5.07
N GLY A 12 6.70 3.38 3.99
CA GLY A 12 8.13 3.11 4.02
C GLY A 12 8.48 1.66 3.69
N SER A 13 9.71 1.45 3.25
CA SER A 13 10.20 0.17 2.73
C SER A 13 11.69 0.04 2.98
N ARG A 14 12.16 -1.19 3.17
CA ARG A 14 13.60 -1.52 3.18
C ARG A 14 14.18 -1.59 1.76
N ASP A 15 13.34 -1.61 0.74
CA ASP A 15 13.76 -1.63 -0.66
C ASP A 15 14.02 -0.19 -1.14
N VAL A 16 15.27 0.09 -1.53
CA VAL A 16 15.72 1.42 -1.95
C VAL A 16 15.00 1.92 -3.20
N GLU A 17 14.61 1.01 -4.10
CA GLU A 17 13.85 1.38 -5.30
C GLU A 17 12.43 1.80 -4.94
N ALA A 18 11.80 1.14 -3.95
CA ALA A 18 10.48 1.55 -3.46
C ALA A 18 10.51 2.93 -2.79
N VAL A 19 11.59 3.28 -2.10
CA VAL A 19 11.80 4.62 -1.54
C VAL A 19 11.92 5.66 -2.66
N ARG A 20 12.72 5.37 -3.70
CA ARG A 20 12.89 6.25 -4.87
C ARG A 20 11.58 6.48 -5.62
N GLU A 21 10.77 5.44 -5.83
CA GLU A 21 9.46 5.60 -6.47
C GLU A 21 8.49 6.42 -5.63
N PHE A 22 8.51 6.27 -4.31
CA PHE A 22 7.72 7.13 -3.42
C PHE A 22 8.14 8.60 -3.51
N GLU A 23 9.45 8.88 -3.54
CA GLU A 23 9.96 10.24 -3.77
C GLU A 23 9.56 10.80 -5.15
N SER A 24 9.48 9.95 -6.18
CA SER A 24 8.97 10.34 -7.50
C SER A 24 7.51 10.79 -7.40
N VAL A 25 6.66 10.07 -6.67
CA VAL A 25 5.27 10.48 -6.41
C VAL A 25 5.21 11.79 -5.64
N ALA A 26 6.00 11.97 -4.59
CA ALA A 26 6.05 13.23 -3.84
C ALA A 26 6.47 14.42 -4.72
N ARG A 27 7.43 14.20 -5.63
CA ARG A 27 7.82 15.20 -6.64
C ARG A 27 6.68 15.51 -7.61
N GLY A 28 6.00 14.48 -8.10
CA GLY A 28 4.85 14.62 -9.00
C GLY A 28 3.67 15.38 -8.38
N ILE A 29 3.48 15.26 -7.06
CA ILE A 29 2.51 16.04 -6.28
C ILE A 29 2.96 17.51 -6.20
N ARG A 30 4.25 17.76 -5.90
CA ARG A 30 4.81 19.12 -5.86
C ARG A 30 4.65 19.87 -7.18
N GLU A 31 4.84 19.19 -8.30
CA GLU A 31 4.65 19.77 -9.64
C GLU A 31 3.19 20.12 -9.94
N ARG A 32 2.24 19.36 -9.40
CA ARG A 32 0.79 19.58 -9.56
C ARG A 32 0.24 20.65 -8.62
N LEU A 33 0.89 20.82 -7.47
CA LEU A 33 0.48 21.75 -6.42
C LEU A 33 1.59 22.78 -6.13
N PRO A 34 2.00 23.60 -7.12
CA PRO A 34 3.14 24.52 -6.97
C PRO A 34 2.90 25.64 -5.95
N HIS A 35 1.65 25.82 -5.51
CA HIS A 35 1.24 26.78 -4.48
C HIS A 35 1.46 26.27 -3.05
N TYR A 36 1.75 24.98 -2.85
CA TYR A 36 2.07 24.43 -1.55
C TYR A 36 3.54 24.03 -1.45
N GLU A 37 4.14 24.22 -0.27
CA GLU A 37 5.42 23.57 0.05
C GLU A 37 5.13 22.10 0.39
N VAL A 38 5.66 21.18 -0.43
CA VAL A 38 5.39 19.74 -0.31
C VAL A 38 6.60 19.04 0.31
N GLU A 39 6.38 18.47 1.49
CA GLU A 39 7.28 17.57 2.19
C GLU A 39 6.74 16.14 2.19
N SER A 40 7.63 15.18 2.41
CA SER A 40 7.28 13.76 2.46
C SER A 40 8.08 13.05 3.54
N GLY A 41 7.53 11.95 4.05
CA GLY A 41 8.20 11.13 5.05
C GLY A 41 7.47 9.82 5.31
N PHE A 42 8.17 8.90 5.96
CA PHE A 42 7.73 7.53 6.16
C PHE A 42 7.29 7.26 7.60
N LEU A 43 6.33 6.35 7.73
CA LEU A 43 5.91 5.80 9.02
C LEU A 43 6.98 4.86 9.58
N GLU A 44 7.65 4.08 8.74
CA GLU A 44 8.65 3.09 9.17
C GLU A 44 9.73 2.81 8.11
N PHE A 45 10.80 2.12 8.51
CA PHE A 45 11.88 1.55 7.69
C PHE A 45 12.79 2.49 6.89
N ALA A 46 12.32 3.67 6.53
CA ALA A 46 13.03 4.61 5.68
C ALA A 46 13.04 6.01 6.30
N THR A 47 14.00 6.80 5.88
CA THR A 47 14.11 8.23 6.20
C THR A 47 13.85 9.06 4.93
N PRO A 48 13.35 10.30 5.04
CA PRO A 48 12.97 10.98 6.28
C PRO A 48 11.71 10.38 6.93
N VAL A 49 11.62 10.38 8.26
CA VAL A 49 10.38 9.98 8.95
C VAL A 49 9.34 11.11 8.90
N ILE A 50 8.06 10.78 9.10
CA ILE A 50 6.96 11.78 9.03
C ILE A 50 7.24 13.01 9.91
N ARG A 51 7.79 12.79 11.11
CA ARG A 51 8.15 13.86 12.05
C ARG A 51 9.14 14.86 11.45
N GLU A 52 10.18 14.39 10.77
CA GLU A 52 11.20 15.26 10.16
C GLU A 52 10.62 16.11 9.02
N GLY A 53 9.66 15.58 8.26
CA GLY A 53 8.93 16.36 7.25
C GLY A 53 8.07 17.46 7.88
N LEU A 54 7.38 17.15 8.97
CA LEU A 54 6.62 18.14 9.74
C LEU A 54 7.50 19.22 10.35
N ASP A 55 8.68 18.86 10.86
CA ASP A 55 9.66 19.81 11.39
C ASP A 55 10.13 20.80 10.31
N ARG A 56 10.45 20.31 9.10
CA ARG A 56 10.80 21.18 7.97
C ARG A 56 9.67 22.15 7.61
N LEU A 57 8.42 21.67 7.53
CA LEU A 57 7.28 22.55 7.25
C LEU A 57 7.11 23.61 8.34
N ARG A 58 7.19 23.22 9.61
CA ARG A 58 7.10 24.14 10.76
C ARG A 58 8.22 25.18 10.75
N GLU A 59 9.45 24.77 10.48
CA GLU A 59 10.63 25.67 10.42
C GLU A 59 10.58 26.63 9.23
N SER A 60 9.99 26.21 8.11
CA SER A 60 9.63 27.06 6.97
C SER A 60 8.43 27.99 7.23
N GLY A 61 7.88 28.01 8.44
CA GLY A 61 6.82 28.90 8.89
C GLY A 61 5.40 28.47 8.49
N HIS A 62 5.18 27.19 8.18
CA HIS A 62 3.83 26.65 7.92
C HIS A 62 3.13 26.35 9.24
N ASP A 63 2.04 27.06 9.48
CA ASP A 63 1.17 26.90 10.65
C ASP A 63 -0.06 26.02 10.34
N ARG A 64 -0.25 25.61 9.09
CA ARG A 64 -1.28 24.66 8.68
C ARG A 64 -0.70 23.62 7.71
N VAL A 65 -0.96 22.33 7.95
CA VAL A 65 -0.47 21.23 7.13
C VAL A 65 -1.60 20.32 6.67
N LEU A 66 -1.60 20.03 5.37
CA LEU A 66 -2.48 19.07 4.72
C LEU A 66 -1.71 17.74 4.60
N ALA A 67 -1.96 16.82 5.52
CA ALA A 67 -1.34 15.51 5.53
C ALA A 67 -2.14 14.53 4.67
N VAL A 68 -1.53 13.94 3.64
CA VAL A 68 -2.17 12.97 2.73
C VAL A 68 -1.47 11.61 2.82
N PRO A 69 -2.19 10.51 3.05
CA PRO A 69 -1.58 9.18 3.11
C PRO A 69 -1.27 8.66 1.70
N GLY A 70 -0.02 8.24 1.49
CA GLY A 70 0.48 7.55 0.29
C GLY A 70 -0.01 6.10 0.18
N MET A 71 -1.32 5.88 0.31
CA MET A 71 -1.95 4.56 0.46
C MET A 71 -3.12 4.41 -0.52
N LEU A 72 -3.29 3.19 -1.07
CA LEU A 72 -4.44 2.89 -1.94
C LEU A 72 -5.73 2.70 -1.14
N PHE A 73 -5.68 1.94 -0.04
CA PHE A 73 -6.86 1.61 0.77
C PHE A 73 -6.62 1.83 2.24
N ALA A 74 -7.68 2.22 2.96
CA ALA A 74 -7.62 2.46 4.38
C ALA A 74 -7.68 1.15 5.17
N ALA A 75 -6.60 0.83 5.85
CA ALA A 75 -6.50 -0.21 6.86
C ALA A 75 -5.81 0.37 8.11
N GLY A 76 -5.15 -0.46 8.94
CA GLY A 76 -4.50 -0.04 10.19
C GLY A 76 -3.64 1.24 10.07
N HIS A 77 -2.78 1.33 9.05
CA HIS A 77 -1.89 2.49 8.90
C HIS A 77 -2.61 3.80 8.65
N ALA A 78 -3.56 3.81 7.71
CA ALA A 78 -4.30 5.02 7.38
C ALA A 78 -5.36 5.36 8.43
N LYS A 79 -5.92 4.34 9.12
CA LYS A 79 -6.99 4.50 10.12
C LYS A 79 -6.46 4.78 11.53
N ASN A 80 -5.25 4.32 11.88
CA ASN A 80 -4.70 4.39 13.25
C ASN A 80 -3.28 4.97 13.30
N ASP A 81 -2.31 4.35 12.62
CA ASP A 81 -0.89 4.65 12.89
C ASP A 81 -0.50 6.07 12.45
N ILE A 82 -0.81 6.48 11.21
CA ILE A 82 -0.53 7.84 10.73
C ILE A 82 -1.30 8.88 11.55
N PRO A 83 -2.63 8.76 11.77
CA PRO A 83 -3.36 9.66 12.66
C PRO A 83 -2.73 9.79 14.05
N SER A 84 -2.27 8.68 14.65
CA SER A 84 -1.60 8.70 15.95
C SER A 84 -0.33 9.55 15.93
N VAL A 85 0.52 9.40 14.91
CA VAL A 85 1.75 10.20 14.74
C VAL A 85 1.42 11.67 14.56
N LEU A 86 0.47 12.00 13.69
CA LEU A 86 0.07 13.38 13.39
C LEU A 86 -0.55 14.07 14.62
N ASN A 87 -1.48 13.40 15.31
CA ASN A 87 -2.12 13.93 16.52
C ASN A 87 -1.11 14.17 17.64
N THR A 88 -0.16 13.25 17.82
CA THR A 88 0.93 13.40 18.80
C THR A 88 1.81 14.60 18.47
N TYR A 89 2.18 14.76 17.19
CA TYR A 89 2.98 15.91 16.75
C TYR A 89 2.23 17.23 16.97
N GLN A 90 0.96 17.31 16.59
CA GLN A 90 0.13 18.50 16.78
C GLN A 90 -0.02 18.86 18.27
N ALA A 91 -0.23 17.87 19.15
CA ALA A 91 -0.34 18.11 20.59
C ALA A 91 0.95 18.71 21.19
N GLN A 92 2.11 18.40 20.61
CA GLN A 92 3.41 18.97 21.00
C GLN A 92 3.63 20.38 20.43
N HIS A 93 2.85 20.80 19.42
CA HIS A 93 3.02 22.05 18.68
C HIS A 93 1.68 22.77 18.48
N PRO A 94 1.11 23.41 19.53
CA PRO A 94 -0.24 23.97 19.50
C PRO A 94 -0.43 25.15 18.52
N GLY A 95 0.65 25.71 17.97
CA GLY A 95 0.60 26.73 16.92
C GLY A 95 0.49 26.18 15.50
N MET A 96 0.39 24.86 15.34
CA MET A 96 0.32 24.17 14.06
C MET A 96 -0.97 23.35 13.96
N GLU A 97 -1.75 23.58 12.92
CA GLU A 97 -2.94 22.77 12.59
C GLU A 97 -2.56 21.72 11.55
N ILE A 98 -2.92 20.46 11.78
CA ILE A 98 -2.71 19.35 10.86
C ILE A 98 -4.07 18.77 10.49
N LEU A 99 -4.39 18.83 9.20
CA LEU A 99 -5.59 18.25 8.61
C LEU A 99 -5.21 16.99 7.84
N TYR A 100 -5.87 15.88 8.16
CA TYR A 100 -5.57 14.59 7.58
C TYR A 100 -6.57 14.19 6.49
N GLY A 101 -6.06 13.94 5.28
CA GLY A 101 -6.80 13.51 4.10
C GLY A 101 -7.12 12.01 4.09
N ARG A 102 -8.14 11.65 3.31
CA ARG A 102 -8.44 10.27 2.94
C ARG A 102 -7.37 9.68 2.02
N GLU A 103 -7.30 8.36 2.01
CA GLU A 103 -6.53 7.59 1.04
C GLU A 103 -7.06 7.75 -0.39
N LEU A 104 -6.27 7.32 -1.38
CA LEU A 104 -6.67 7.37 -2.79
C LEU A 104 -8.01 6.68 -3.04
N GLY A 105 -8.20 5.49 -2.47
CA GLY A 105 -9.46 4.76 -2.47
C GLY A 105 -9.82 4.18 -3.85
N ILE A 106 -11.13 4.03 -4.07
CA ILE A 106 -11.69 3.63 -5.37
C ILE A 106 -11.97 4.90 -6.17
N ASP A 107 -11.21 5.11 -7.23
CA ASP A 107 -11.24 6.33 -8.03
C ASP A 107 -11.18 5.99 -9.52
N ALA A 108 -11.93 6.72 -10.35
CA ALA A 108 -11.94 6.52 -11.79
C ALA A 108 -10.55 6.71 -12.43
N LYS A 109 -9.75 7.65 -11.92
CA LYS A 109 -8.37 7.90 -12.37
C LYS A 109 -7.47 6.69 -12.11
N LEU A 110 -7.67 6.02 -10.98
CA LEU A 110 -6.92 4.84 -10.59
C LEU A 110 -7.33 3.61 -11.41
N LEU A 111 -8.62 3.47 -11.72
CA LEU A 111 -9.11 2.43 -12.62
C LEU A 111 -8.59 2.63 -14.06
N ALA A 112 -8.59 3.87 -14.56
CA ALA A 112 -8.03 4.18 -15.87
C ALA A 112 -6.51 3.98 -15.92
N ALA A 113 -5.78 4.31 -14.84
CA ALA A 113 -4.36 3.99 -14.73
C ALA A 113 -4.11 2.46 -14.75
N ALA A 114 -4.93 1.70 -14.02
CA ALA A 114 -4.87 0.24 -14.00
C ALA A 114 -5.16 -0.36 -15.39
N GLU A 115 -6.19 0.12 -16.07
CA GLU A 115 -6.51 -0.26 -17.45
C GLU A 115 -5.31 -0.03 -18.38
N ALA A 116 -4.66 1.15 -18.30
CA ALA A 116 -3.48 1.45 -19.10
C ALA A 116 -2.34 0.45 -18.84
N ARG A 117 -2.05 0.12 -17.57
CA ARG A 117 -1.00 -0.86 -17.22
C ARG A 117 -1.32 -2.26 -17.71
N ILE A 118 -2.58 -2.68 -17.59
CA ILE A 118 -3.05 -3.96 -18.12
C ILE A 118 -2.92 -3.99 -19.64
N GLY A 119 -3.29 -2.90 -20.32
CA GLY A 119 -3.12 -2.70 -21.76
C GLY A 119 -1.66 -2.86 -22.20
N GLU A 120 -0.72 -2.24 -21.49
CA GLU A 120 0.72 -2.39 -21.78
C GLU A 120 1.17 -3.86 -21.78
N ALA A 121 0.60 -4.69 -20.89
CA ALA A 121 0.93 -6.11 -20.80
C ALA A 121 0.34 -6.90 -21.98
N LEU A 122 -0.89 -6.57 -22.38
CA LEU A 122 -1.58 -7.17 -23.52
C LEU A 122 -0.91 -6.80 -24.84
N ASP A 123 -0.50 -5.55 -25.01
CA ASP A 123 0.15 -5.05 -26.23
C ASP A 123 1.52 -5.70 -26.45
N ARG A 124 2.22 -6.07 -25.37
CA ARG A 124 3.51 -6.78 -25.43
C ARG A 124 3.36 -8.28 -25.61
N ALA A 125 2.15 -8.83 -25.51
CA ALA A 125 1.93 -10.26 -25.54
C ALA A 125 2.11 -10.83 -26.94
N GLU A 126 2.84 -11.94 -27.05
CA GLU A 126 2.93 -12.70 -28.28
C GLU A 126 1.66 -13.54 -28.48
N GLY A 127 1.15 -13.58 -29.72
CA GLY A 127 -0.05 -14.33 -30.09
C GLY A 127 -1.37 -13.65 -29.68
N ALA A 128 -2.37 -13.75 -30.56
CA ALA A 128 -3.71 -13.25 -30.26
C ALA A 128 -4.48 -14.28 -29.43
N VAL A 129 -4.80 -13.92 -28.18
CA VAL A 129 -5.80 -14.62 -27.35
C VAL A 129 -6.93 -13.63 -27.09
N PRO A 130 -8.19 -13.96 -27.46
CA PRO A 130 -9.33 -13.09 -27.18
C PRO A 130 -9.49 -12.77 -25.69
N LEU A 131 -10.00 -11.58 -25.36
CA LEU A 131 -10.26 -11.20 -23.97
C LEU A 131 -11.23 -12.17 -23.28
N GLY A 132 -12.24 -12.68 -24.00
CA GLY A 132 -13.16 -13.71 -23.50
C GLY A 132 -12.49 -15.05 -23.15
N GLU A 133 -11.29 -15.32 -23.63
CA GLU A 133 -10.45 -16.49 -23.29
C GLU A 133 -9.29 -16.13 -22.34
N THR A 134 -9.32 -14.91 -21.79
CA THR A 134 -8.31 -14.37 -20.88
C THR A 134 -8.92 -14.08 -19.51
N LEU A 135 -8.23 -14.49 -18.44
CA LEU A 135 -8.59 -14.18 -17.05
C LEU A 135 -7.72 -13.04 -16.51
N LEU A 136 -8.33 -12.10 -15.80
CA LEU A 136 -7.63 -11.04 -15.06
C LEU A 136 -7.45 -11.43 -13.59
N MET A 137 -6.22 -11.56 -13.13
CA MET A 137 -5.88 -11.75 -11.71
C MET A 137 -5.40 -10.41 -11.12
N VAL A 138 -6.24 -9.76 -10.31
CA VAL A 138 -5.84 -8.54 -9.60
C VAL A 138 -5.27 -8.90 -8.24
N VAL A 139 -4.03 -8.48 -7.99
CA VAL A 139 -3.29 -8.80 -6.77
C VAL A 139 -3.21 -7.59 -5.86
N GLY A 140 -3.85 -7.67 -4.69
CA GLY A 140 -3.73 -6.66 -3.64
C GLY A 140 -2.64 -6.97 -2.62
N ARG A 141 -2.29 -6.01 -1.74
CA ARG A 141 -1.40 -6.30 -0.60
C ARG A 141 -2.01 -7.31 0.37
N GLY A 142 -3.29 -7.12 0.68
CA GLY A 142 -4.03 -7.81 1.73
C GLY A 142 -3.88 -7.11 3.08
N ALA A 143 -4.96 -7.11 3.86
CA ALA A 143 -5.03 -6.49 5.18
C ALA A 143 -5.82 -7.36 6.17
N SER A 144 -5.65 -7.08 7.47
CA SER A 144 -6.53 -7.61 8.52
C SER A 144 -7.89 -6.90 8.57
N ASP A 145 -8.06 -5.85 7.77
CA ASP A 145 -9.30 -5.10 7.60
C ASP A 145 -10.06 -5.60 6.36
N PRO A 146 -11.25 -6.20 6.53
CA PRO A 146 -12.02 -6.71 5.40
C PRO A 146 -12.53 -5.61 4.46
N ASP A 147 -12.69 -4.37 4.93
CA ASP A 147 -13.10 -3.23 4.09
C ASP A 147 -12.05 -2.96 3.01
N ALA A 148 -10.77 -2.94 3.39
CA ALA A 148 -9.65 -2.80 2.45
C ALA A 148 -9.56 -3.98 1.46
N ASN A 149 -9.79 -5.21 1.92
CA ASN A 149 -9.79 -6.39 1.05
C ASN A 149 -10.96 -6.35 0.05
N SER A 150 -12.14 -5.93 0.50
CA SER A 150 -13.33 -5.79 -0.35
C SER A 150 -13.12 -4.75 -1.46
N ASN A 151 -12.33 -3.71 -1.21
CA ASN A 151 -11.98 -2.71 -2.22
C ASN A 151 -11.11 -3.30 -3.35
N VAL A 152 -10.19 -4.23 -3.05
CA VAL A 152 -9.44 -4.95 -4.10
C VAL A 152 -10.37 -5.77 -4.97
N ALA A 153 -11.31 -6.51 -4.35
CA ALA A 153 -12.32 -7.27 -5.09
C ALA A 153 -13.20 -6.36 -5.96
N LYS A 154 -13.54 -5.17 -5.46
CA LYS A 154 -14.28 -4.16 -6.23
C LYS A 154 -13.48 -3.67 -7.44
N VAL A 155 -12.19 -3.34 -7.27
CA VAL A 155 -11.30 -2.96 -8.37
C VAL A 155 -11.25 -4.07 -9.42
N MET A 156 -11.08 -5.33 -8.99
CA MET A 156 -11.08 -6.47 -9.89
C MET A 156 -12.36 -6.55 -10.73
N ARG A 157 -13.55 -6.44 -10.12
CA ARG A 157 -14.82 -6.47 -10.84
C ARG A 157 -14.95 -5.32 -11.84
N MET A 158 -14.59 -4.10 -11.41
CA MET A 158 -14.65 -2.91 -12.27
C MET A 158 -13.74 -3.05 -13.50
N LEU A 159 -12.51 -3.57 -13.33
CA LEU A 159 -11.56 -3.76 -14.41
C LEU A 159 -11.94 -4.93 -15.32
N TRP A 160 -12.29 -6.07 -14.75
CA TRP A 160 -12.68 -7.25 -15.53
C TRP A 160 -13.89 -6.93 -16.41
N GLU A 161 -15.01 -6.52 -15.80
CA GLU A 161 -16.25 -6.28 -16.54
C GLU A 161 -16.11 -5.09 -17.49
N GLY A 162 -15.37 -4.05 -17.08
CA GLY A 162 -15.15 -2.86 -17.88
C GLY A 162 -14.30 -3.10 -19.13
N ILE A 163 -13.22 -3.90 -19.00
CA ILE A 163 -12.31 -4.19 -20.12
C ILE A 163 -12.84 -5.34 -20.99
N GLY A 164 -13.64 -6.25 -20.41
CA GLY A 164 -14.26 -7.36 -21.14
C GLY A 164 -13.45 -8.67 -21.11
N PHE A 165 -12.69 -8.91 -20.04
CA PHE A 165 -12.06 -10.23 -19.83
C PHE A 165 -13.12 -11.34 -19.69
N GLY A 166 -12.73 -12.60 -19.93
CA GLY A 166 -13.63 -13.75 -19.76
C GLY A 166 -13.97 -14.01 -18.30
N TRP A 167 -13.00 -13.75 -17.40
CA TRP A 167 -13.17 -13.85 -15.95
C TRP A 167 -12.21 -12.94 -15.19
N GLY A 168 -12.47 -12.75 -13.90
CA GLY A 168 -11.60 -12.04 -12.99
C GLY A 168 -11.52 -12.71 -11.62
N GLU A 169 -10.32 -12.81 -11.06
CA GLU A 169 -10.07 -13.28 -9.69
C GLU A 169 -9.22 -12.27 -8.89
N THR A 170 -9.36 -12.34 -7.58
CA THR A 170 -8.57 -11.55 -6.63
C THR A 170 -7.71 -12.46 -5.78
N CYS A 171 -6.43 -12.14 -5.69
CA CYS A 171 -5.52 -12.74 -4.72
C CYS A 171 -4.70 -11.66 -4.00
N TYR A 172 -3.91 -12.07 -3.02
CA TYR A 172 -3.19 -11.17 -2.15
C TYR A 172 -1.72 -11.56 -2.03
N SER A 173 -0.86 -10.55 -1.93
CA SER A 173 0.58 -10.75 -1.72
C SER A 173 0.90 -11.24 -0.30
N GLY A 174 0.01 -10.98 0.66
CA GLY A 174 0.18 -11.35 2.07
C GLY A 174 -1.04 -11.03 2.93
N VAL A 175 -0.90 -11.27 4.25
CA VAL A 175 -1.87 -11.00 5.34
C VAL A 175 -3.21 -11.75 5.25
N THR A 176 -3.89 -11.74 4.11
CA THR A 176 -5.16 -12.42 3.85
C THR A 176 -5.00 -13.42 2.69
N PHE A 177 -6.10 -14.02 2.23
CA PHE A 177 -6.10 -15.13 1.28
C PHE A 177 -7.19 -14.97 0.20
N PRO A 178 -7.06 -15.64 -0.97
CA PRO A 178 -5.96 -16.54 -1.37
C PRO A 178 -4.64 -15.80 -1.64
N LEU A 179 -3.50 -16.44 -1.33
CA LEU A 179 -2.19 -15.94 -1.73
C LEU A 179 -1.91 -16.17 -3.23
N VAL A 180 -0.91 -15.48 -3.78
CA VAL A 180 -0.61 -15.46 -5.23
C VAL A 180 -0.50 -16.86 -5.84
N GLU A 181 0.43 -17.70 -5.38
CA GLU A 181 0.61 -19.05 -5.92
C GLU A 181 -0.67 -19.91 -5.82
N PRO A 182 -1.29 -20.12 -4.63
CA PRO A 182 -2.51 -20.92 -4.56
C PRO A 182 -3.69 -20.31 -5.35
N GLY A 183 -3.75 -18.98 -5.47
CA GLY A 183 -4.75 -18.29 -6.28
C GLY A 183 -4.55 -18.53 -7.79
N LEU A 184 -3.31 -18.46 -8.27
CA LEU A 184 -2.99 -18.76 -9.67
C LEU A 184 -3.17 -20.25 -10.00
N GLU A 185 -2.81 -21.16 -9.08
CA GLU A 185 -3.07 -22.60 -9.21
C GLU A 185 -4.56 -22.93 -9.25
N HIS A 186 -5.39 -22.14 -8.57
CA HIS A 186 -6.84 -22.25 -8.68
C HIS A 186 -7.33 -21.74 -10.04
N ALA A 187 -6.89 -20.55 -10.45
CA ALA A 187 -7.26 -19.94 -11.72
C ALA A 187 -6.86 -20.79 -12.94
N ALA A 188 -5.72 -21.48 -12.89
CA ALA A 188 -5.25 -22.38 -13.94
C ALA A 188 -6.25 -23.51 -14.24
N LYS A 189 -7.04 -23.94 -13.25
CA LYS A 189 -8.04 -25.02 -13.41
C LYS A 189 -9.32 -24.57 -14.11
N LEU A 190 -9.49 -23.26 -14.36
CA LEU A 190 -10.70 -22.69 -14.94
C LEU A 190 -10.74 -22.76 -16.48
N GLY A 191 -9.64 -23.15 -17.13
CA GLY A 191 -9.59 -23.40 -18.57
C GLY A 191 -9.40 -22.17 -19.45
N TYR A 192 -8.97 -21.03 -18.88
CA TYR A 192 -8.59 -19.84 -19.66
C TYR A 192 -7.21 -20.05 -20.30
N ARG A 193 -7.05 -19.59 -21.56
CA ARG A 193 -5.79 -19.75 -22.30
C ARG A 193 -4.73 -18.74 -21.90
N ARG A 194 -5.13 -17.64 -21.26
CA ARG A 194 -4.25 -16.58 -20.80
C ARG A 194 -4.68 -16.08 -19.43
N ILE A 195 -3.71 -15.78 -18.57
CA ILE A 195 -3.92 -15.12 -17.29
C ILE A 195 -3.07 -13.85 -17.24
N VAL A 196 -3.70 -12.69 -17.08
CA VAL A 196 -3.02 -11.41 -16.82
C VAL A 196 -2.93 -11.20 -15.32
N VAL A 197 -1.72 -11.16 -14.77
CA VAL A 197 -1.48 -10.88 -13.35
C VAL A 197 -1.15 -9.41 -13.19
N PHE A 198 -2.03 -8.67 -12.53
CA PHE A 198 -1.92 -7.24 -12.31
C PHE A 198 -1.77 -6.90 -10.83
N PRO A 199 -0.59 -6.46 -10.38
CA PRO A 199 -0.40 -5.96 -9.02
C PRO A 199 -1.01 -4.56 -8.86
N TYR A 200 -2.06 -4.46 -8.04
CA TYR A 200 -2.66 -3.17 -7.68
C TYR A 200 -1.86 -2.51 -6.54
N PHE A 201 -0.69 -1.97 -6.91
CA PHE A 201 0.30 -1.37 -6.00
C PHE A 201 0.78 -0.01 -6.54
N LEU A 202 1.09 0.92 -5.63
CA LEU A 202 1.70 2.21 -5.97
C LEU A 202 3.19 2.10 -6.23
N PHE A 203 3.88 1.17 -5.56
CA PHE A 203 5.33 1.08 -5.57
C PHE A 203 5.78 -0.37 -5.75
N THR A 204 6.99 -0.50 -6.28
CA THR A 204 7.74 -1.74 -6.36
C THR A 204 8.15 -2.26 -4.98
N GLY A 205 9.02 -3.25 -5.01
CA GLY A 205 9.74 -3.74 -3.84
C GLY A 205 9.58 -5.22 -3.68
N VAL A 206 9.87 -5.70 -2.47
CA VAL A 206 9.87 -7.14 -2.15
C VAL A 206 8.53 -7.81 -2.49
N LEU A 207 7.40 -7.12 -2.32
CA LEU A 207 6.07 -7.70 -2.57
C LEU A 207 5.79 -7.87 -4.05
N VAL A 208 5.98 -6.83 -4.87
CA VAL A 208 5.76 -6.92 -6.33
C VAL A 208 6.72 -7.94 -6.96
N LYS A 209 8.00 -7.92 -6.57
CA LYS A 209 8.99 -8.92 -7.02
C LYS A 209 8.53 -10.35 -6.72
N ARG A 210 7.93 -10.57 -5.54
CA ARG A 210 7.38 -11.87 -5.12
C ARG A 210 6.14 -12.28 -5.92
N ILE A 211 5.25 -11.34 -6.24
CA ILE A 211 4.08 -11.62 -7.10
C ILE A 211 4.53 -12.16 -8.45
N TYR A 212 5.49 -11.48 -9.08
CA TYR A 212 6.05 -11.90 -10.36
C TYR A 212 6.79 -13.24 -10.26
N HIS A 213 7.58 -13.44 -9.21
CA HIS A 213 8.25 -14.72 -8.99
C HIS A 213 7.26 -15.89 -8.90
N TYR A 214 6.20 -15.78 -8.10
CA TYR A 214 5.19 -16.85 -8.01
C TYR A 214 4.34 -16.97 -9.28
N THR A 215 4.22 -15.90 -10.07
CA THR A 215 3.63 -16.00 -11.41
C THR A 215 4.48 -16.89 -12.31
N ASP A 216 5.80 -16.70 -12.29
CA ASP A 216 6.73 -17.52 -13.08
C ASP A 216 6.73 -18.99 -12.63
N VAL A 217 6.73 -19.24 -11.31
CA VAL A 217 6.65 -20.59 -10.73
C VAL A 217 5.39 -21.33 -11.18
N VAL A 218 4.23 -20.67 -11.19
CA VAL A 218 2.98 -21.30 -11.64
C VAL A 218 2.96 -21.44 -13.17
N ALA A 219 3.50 -20.48 -13.91
CA ALA A 219 3.61 -20.56 -15.37
C ALA A 219 4.45 -21.77 -15.83
N GLU A 220 5.53 -22.10 -15.12
CA GLU A 220 6.34 -23.29 -15.38
C GLU A 220 5.56 -24.60 -15.21
N ARG A 221 4.55 -24.63 -14.34
CA ARG A 221 3.70 -25.80 -14.07
C ARG A 221 2.54 -25.95 -15.06
N HIS A 222 2.14 -24.87 -15.73
CA HIS A 222 1.02 -24.81 -16.66
C HIS A 222 1.45 -24.20 -18.01
N PRO A 223 2.34 -24.87 -18.78
CA PRO A 223 2.93 -24.33 -20.01
C PRO A 223 1.92 -24.10 -21.14
N GLU A 224 0.71 -24.64 -21.03
CA GLU A 224 -0.41 -24.43 -21.95
C GLU A 224 -1.12 -23.08 -21.75
N ILE A 225 -0.90 -22.41 -20.61
CA ILE A 225 -1.51 -21.12 -20.27
C ILE A 225 -0.46 -20.02 -20.46
N GLN A 226 -0.82 -18.95 -21.18
CA GLN A 226 0.04 -17.78 -21.27
C GLN A 226 -0.15 -16.87 -20.05
N PHE A 227 0.88 -16.72 -19.23
CA PHE A 227 0.88 -15.77 -18.12
C PHE A 227 1.50 -14.44 -18.54
N LEU A 228 0.77 -13.34 -18.34
CA LEU A 228 1.25 -11.98 -18.59
C LEU A 228 1.41 -11.23 -17.27
N LYS A 229 2.58 -10.65 -17.04
CA LYS A 229 2.88 -9.83 -15.85
C LYS A 229 2.64 -8.36 -16.21
N ALA A 230 1.52 -7.81 -15.77
CA ALA A 230 1.24 -6.39 -16.00
C ALA A 230 2.04 -5.51 -15.03
N PRO A 231 2.53 -4.34 -15.46
CA PRO A 231 3.11 -3.36 -14.55
C PRO A 231 2.11 -2.94 -13.47
N TYR A 232 2.61 -2.51 -12.31
CA TYR A 232 1.81 -1.88 -11.25
C TYR A 232 1.56 -0.39 -11.56
N LEU A 233 0.76 0.28 -10.73
CA LEU A 233 0.32 1.67 -10.99
C LEU A 233 1.51 2.63 -11.13
N SER A 234 2.45 2.58 -10.18
CA SER A 234 3.63 3.46 -10.13
C SER A 234 3.26 4.94 -10.20
N ASP A 235 4.11 5.75 -10.81
CA ASP A 235 3.99 7.18 -11.07
C ASP A 235 3.09 7.54 -12.28
N HIS A 236 2.12 6.67 -12.63
CA HIS A 236 1.19 6.96 -13.71
C HIS A 236 0.51 8.33 -13.49
N LEU A 237 0.40 9.15 -14.54
CA LEU A 237 -0.04 10.55 -14.40
C LEU A 237 -1.38 10.69 -13.65
N LEU A 238 -2.35 9.81 -13.95
CA LEU A 238 -3.64 9.78 -13.27
C LEU A 238 -3.56 9.41 -11.77
N VAL A 239 -2.54 8.68 -11.34
CA VAL A 239 -2.27 8.40 -9.91
C VAL A 239 -1.83 9.70 -9.22
N LEU A 240 -0.93 10.44 -9.86
CA LEU A 240 -0.44 11.72 -9.34
C LEU A 240 -1.56 12.77 -9.32
N ASP A 241 -2.44 12.77 -10.32
CA ASP A 241 -3.63 13.65 -10.36
C ASP A 241 -4.59 13.31 -9.23
N ALA A 242 -4.80 12.04 -8.92
CA ALA A 242 -5.61 11.62 -7.79
C ALA A 242 -5.01 12.04 -6.45
N PHE A 243 -3.68 11.98 -6.28
CA PHE A 243 -3.05 12.52 -5.08
C PHE A 243 -3.26 14.02 -4.92
N ALA A 244 -3.13 14.79 -6.01
CA ALA A 244 -3.37 16.23 -5.97
C ALA A 244 -4.82 16.55 -5.58
N GLU A 245 -5.78 15.79 -6.11
CA GLU A 245 -7.19 15.91 -5.75
C GLU A 245 -7.43 15.58 -4.27
N ARG A 246 -6.83 14.51 -3.73
CA ARG A 246 -6.93 14.17 -2.30
C ARG A 246 -6.41 15.28 -1.39
N VAL A 247 -5.42 16.06 -1.84
CA VAL A 247 -4.93 17.23 -1.08
C VAL A 247 -5.94 18.37 -1.11
N GLU A 248 -6.49 18.70 -2.29
CA GLU A 248 -7.45 19.80 -2.42
C GLU A 248 -8.81 19.48 -1.76
N GLU A 249 -9.22 18.22 -1.69
CA GLU A 249 -10.41 17.80 -0.94
C GLU A 249 -10.34 18.18 0.55
N ILE A 250 -9.14 18.25 1.14
CA ILE A 250 -8.95 18.65 2.53
C ILE A 250 -9.35 20.10 2.73
N THR A 251 -9.03 20.98 1.78
CA THR A 251 -9.36 22.42 1.88
C THR A 251 -10.79 22.70 1.45
N ALA A 252 -11.32 21.93 0.50
CA ALA A 252 -12.71 22.02 0.03
C ALA A 252 -13.74 21.48 1.03
N GLY A 253 -13.32 20.71 2.04
CA GLY A 253 -14.23 20.04 2.98
C GLY A 253 -14.94 18.82 2.37
N GLU A 254 -14.44 18.32 1.25
CA GLU A 254 -14.94 17.15 0.54
C GLU A 254 -14.20 15.86 0.93
N ASN A 255 -13.26 15.97 1.87
CA ASN A 255 -12.51 14.88 2.46
C ASN A 255 -13.39 13.94 3.31
N VAL A 256 -14.23 13.13 2.64
CA VAL A 256 -15.16 12.20 3.28
C VAL A 256 -14.49 10.85 3.50
N MET A 257 -14.15 10.57 4.76
CA MET A 257 -13.71 9.25 5.21
C MET A 257 -14.93 8.30 5.29
N ASN A 258 -14.79 7.07 4.80
CA ASN A 258 -15.87 6.07 4.90
C ASN A 258 -15.93 5.47 6.31
N CYS A 259 -16.49 6.22 7.26
CA CYS A 259 -16.69 5.72 8.62
C CYS A 259 -17.85 4.72 8.72
N LYS A 260 -18.78 4.69 7.76
CA LYS A 260 -19.98 3.82 7.79
C LYS A 260 -19.68 2.33 7.76
N LEU A 261 -18.53 1.94 7.20
CA LEU A 261 -18.07 0.55 7.17
C LEU A 261 -16.78 0.34 7.99
N CYS A 262 -16.39 1.34 8.78
CA CYS A 262 -15.16 1.28 9.55
C CYS A 262 -15.34 0.41 10.79
N LYS A 263 -14.61 -0.71 10.89
CA LYS A 263 -14.65 -1.64 12.03
C LYS A 263 -14.29 -1.01 13.39
N TYR A 264 -13.64 0.15 13.39
CA TYR A 264 -13.29 0.90 14.60
C TYR A 264 -14.41 1.85 15.07
N ARG A 265 -15.43 2.11 14.23
CA ARG A 265 -16.49 3.10 14.47
C ARG A 265 -17.89 2.49 14.43
N GLU A 266 -18.08 1.42 13.68
CA GLU A 266 -19.37 0.76 13.48
C GLU A 266 -19.30 -0.73 13.80
N GLN A 267 -20.44 -1.32 14.14
CA GLN A 267 -20.54 -2.75 14.38
C GLN A 267 -20.50 -3.54 13.07
N ILE A 268 -19.28 -3.92 12.68
CA ILE A 268 -19.04 -4.81 11.54
C ILE A 268 -19.06 -6.26 12.02
N VAL A 269 -19.72 -7.14 11.24
CA VAL A 269 -19.85 -8.57 11.54
C VAL A 269 -18.47 -9.19 11.81
N GLY A 270 -18.29 -9.79 12.98
CA GLY A 270 -17.02 -10.42 13.42
C GLY A 270 -16.01 -9.48 14.07
N PHE A 271 -16.26 -8.16 14.11
CA PHE A 271 -15.32 -7.14 14.62
C PHE A 271 -15.89 -6.29 15.77
N GLY A 272 -16.93 -6.75 16.44
CA GLY A 272 -17.60 -5.98 17.51
C GLY A 272 -16.69 -5.56 18.68
N ALA A 273 -15.62 -6.31 18.95
CA ALA A 273 -14.64 -5.99 19.99
C ALA A 273 -13.67 -4.86 19.60
N GLU A 274 -13.62 -4.46 18.32
CA GLU A 274 -12.72 -3.39 17.85
C GLU A 274 -13.38 -2.00 17.87
N ILE A 275 -14.68 -1.92 18.17
CA ILE A 275 -15.42 -0.65 18.21
C ILE A 275 -14.90 0.19 19.36
N GLY A 276 -14.49 1.43 19.05
CA GLY A 276 -14.05 2.40 20.05
C GLY A 276 -12.63 2.18 20.58
N LEU A 277 -11.86 1.24 20.02
CA LEU A 277 -10.44 1.11 20.36
C LEU A 277 -9.68 2.43 20.14
N PRO A 278 -8.73 2.77 21.03
CA PRO A 278 -7.88 3.94 20.85
C PRO A 278 -7.01 3.80 19.60
N GLN A 279 -6.71 4.92 18.95
CA GLN A 279 -5.74 4.95 17.86
C GLN A 279 -4.34 4.94 18.47
N GLU A 280 -3.62 3.84 18.27
CA GLU A 280 -2.24 3.66 18.74
C GLU A 280 -1.36 3.26 17.55
N SER A 281 -0.18 3.88 17.43
CA SER A 281 0.81 3.49 16.44
C SER A 281 1.58 2.27 16.91
N HIS A 282 1.58 1.21 16.11
CA HIS A 282 2.32 -0.02 16.42
C HIS A 282 3.75 -0.02 15.87
N HIS A 283 4.15 1.07 15.19
CA HIS A 283 5.34 1.08 14.32
C HIS A 283 6.52 1.91 14.88
N HIS A 284 6.38 2.49 16.07
CA HIS A 284 7.42 3.32 16.68
C HIS A 284 8.81 2.65 16.80
N HIS A 285 8.85 1.32 16.96
CA HIS A 285 10.08 0.57 17.17
C HIS A 285 10.90 0.31 15.89
N VAL A 286 10.37 0.64 14.70
CA VAL A 286 11.02 0.43 13.39
C VAL A 286 11.09 1.70 12.54
N GLU A 287 10.79 2.86 13.15
CA GLU A 287 10.93 4.17 12.53
C GLU A 287 12.38 4.43 12.07
N GLY A 288 12.60 4.68 10.78
CA GLY A 288 13.91 5.00 10.21
C GLY A 288 14.93 3.85 10.15
N ILE A 289 14.55 2.61 10.46
CA ILE A 289 15.45 1.44 10.48
C ILE A 289 15.30 0.60 9.20
N GLY A 290 16.28 0.63 8.29
CA GLY A 290 16.33 -0.34 7.20
C GLY A 290 16.93 0.10 5.86
N THR A 291 17.20 1.39 5.66
CA THR A 291 17.76 1.92 4.40
C THR A 291 19.15 2.55 4.53
N ASN A 292 19.68 2.66 5.76
CA ASN A 292 21.00 3.23 6.01
C ASN A 292 22.10 2.22 5.69
N ALA A 293 22.51 2.15 4.42
CA ALA A 293 23.75 1.51 4.03
C ALA A 293 24.97 2.43 4.20
N ASP A 294 24.82 3.75 4.34
CA ASP A 294 25.95 4.70 4.32
C ASP A 294 25.76 5.93 5.23
N LYS A 295 25.53 5.73 6.54
CA LYS A 295 25.76 6.80 7.53
C LYS A 295 26.57 6.28 8.71
N THR A 296 27.88 6.21 8.51
CA THR A 296 28.83 6.31 9.61
C THR A 296 28.96 7.78 10.00
N ASP A 297 28.14 8.23 10.95
CA ASP A 297 28.47 9.44 11.70
C ASP A 297 28.35 9.11 13.18
N GLY A 298 29.49 9.16 13.84
CA GLY A 298 29.65 8.87 15.25
C GLY A 298 28.94 9.92 16.11
N ASN A 299 28.15 9.43 17.05
CA ASN A 299 28.12 10.00 18.38
C ASN A 299 27.79 8.87 19.36
N GLY A 300 28.77 8.60 20.22
CA GLY A 300 28.70 7.55 21.22
C GLY A 300 27.69 7.86 22.29
N HIS A 301 26.88 6.87 22.62
CA HIS A 301 26.35 6.68 23.95
C HIS A 301 26.54 5.22 24.33
N ASP A 302 27.49 5.00 25.24
CA ASP A 302 27.76 3.73 25.90
C ASP A 302 26.50 3.22 26.60
N HIS A 303 26.04 2.04 26.17
CA HIS A 303 25.32 1.14 27.06
C HIS A 303 25.82 -0.28 26.83
N HIS A 304 26.64 -0.75 27.77
CA HIS A 304 26.87 -2.16 28.03
C HIS A 304 25.52 -2.89 28.18
N HIS A 305 25.32 -4.02 27.50
CA HIS A 305 24.95 -5.29 28.13
C HIS A 305 24.83 -6.44 27.11
N HIS A 306 25.51 -7.53 27.48
CA HIS A 306 25.32 -8.96 27.19
C HIS A 306 24.96 -9.46 25.78
N ASP A 307 25.95 -10.18 25.26
CA ASP A 307 25.93 -11.15 24.18
C ASP A 307 24.96 -12.31 24.49
N HIS A 308 23.89 -12.43 23.69
CA HIS A 308 23.12 -13.66 23.54
C HIS A 308 22.75 -13.82 22.07
N GLY A 309 23.42 -14.77 21.42
CA GLY A 309 23.06 -15.22 20.08
C GLY A 309 21.63 -15.76 20.05
N HIS A 310 20.76 -15.10 19.30
CA HIS A 310 19.44 -15.60 18.97
C HIS A 310 19.21 -15.59 17.46
N ASP A 311 18.96 -16.80 16.99
CA ASP A 311 18.51 -17.20 15.66
C ASP A 311 17.30 -16.36 15.21
N HIS A 312 17.43 -15.66 14.07
CA HIS A 312 16.39 -14.77 13.56
C HIS A 312 15.27 -15.55 12.85
N GLY A 313 14.35 -16.07 13.65
CA GLY A 313 13.02 -16.48 13.19
C GLY A 313 12.16 -15.27 12.84
N HIS A 314 11.92 -15.03 11.54
CA HIS A 314 11.01 -14.00 11.06
C HIS A 314 9.54 -14.28 11.44
N GLY A 315 9.12 -13.79 12.61
CA GLY A 315 7.74 -13.80 13.07
C GLY A 315 7.31 -12.40 13.48
N HIS A 316 6.83 -11.59 12.53
CA HIS A 316 6.17 -10.33 12.85
C HIS A 316 4.80 -10.62 13.47
N GLY A 317 4.73 -10.60 14.80
CA GLY A 317 3.57 -11.03 15.58
C GLY A 317 2.97 -9.93 16.44
N HIS A 318 2.64 -8.75 15.89
CA HIS A 318 1.90 -7.73 16.64
C HIS A 318 0.77 -7.04 15.86
N HIS A 319 0.28 -7.65 14.78
CA HIS A 319 -1.10 -7.40 14.37
C HIS A 319 -1.99 -8.38 15.15
N HIS A 320 -3.17 -7.94 15.61
CA HIS A 320 -4.22 -8.90 15.97
C HIS A 320 -4.27 -9.96 14.86
N PRO A 321 -4.11 -11.25 15.19
CA PRO A 321 -3.97 -12.28 14.18
C PRO A 321 -5.18 -12.20 13.27
N TYR A 322 -4.93 -12.05 11.96
CA TYR A 322 -5.99 -12.14 10.98
C TYR A 322 -6.81 -13.40 11.30
N PRO A 323 -8.14 -13.32 11.46
CA PRO A 323 -8.95 -14.39 12.05
C PRO A 323 -8.80 -15.76 11.37
N HIS A 324 -8.29 -15.77 10.13
CA HIS A 324 -8.10 -16.97 9.32
C HIS A 324 -6.64 -17.14 8.86
N ALA A 325 -5.66 -16.75 9.67
CA ALA A 325 -4.23 -16.90 9.36
C ALA A 325 -3.80 -18.36 9.10
N ASP A 326 -4.56 -19.33 9.64
CA ASP A 326 -4.35 -20.78 9.49
C ASP A 326 -5.12 -21.41 8.30
N HIS A 327 -5.80 -20.61 7.49
CA HIS A 327 -6.50 -21.12 6.31
C HIS A 327 -5.52 -21.83 5.35
N PRO A 328 -5.91 -22.93 4.66
CA PRO A 328 -5.02 -23.66 3.75
C PRO A 328 -4.39 -22.82 2.62
N LEU A 329 -5.06 -21.72 2.25
CA LEU A 329 -4.62 -20.75 1.23
C LEU A 329 -4.06 -19.45 1.83
N GLY A 330 -3.91 -19.40 3.16
CA GLY A 330 -3.57 -18.20 3.93
C GLY A 330 -2.08 -17.95 4.15
N PRO A 331 -1.72 -16.91 4.93
CA PRO A 331 -0.33 -16.43 5.15
C PRO A 331 0.74 -17.49 5.43
N ARG A 332 0.36 -18.66 5.95
CA ARG A 332 1.26 -19.76 6.28
C ARG A 332 1.53 -20.72 5.11
N SER A 333 0.74 -20.70 4.02
CA SER A 333 0.90 -21.63 2.89
C SER A 333 2.21 -21.42 2.13
N MET A 334 2.67 -20.18 2.00
CA MET A 334 3.89 -19.80 1.27
C MET A 334 5.17 -19.89 2.12
N LYS A 335 5.09 -20.30 3.39
CA LYS A 335 6.26 -20.43 4.28
C LYS A 335 7.00 -21.77 4.11
N LYS A 336 6.42 -22.73 3.38
CA LYS A 336 6.89 -24.12 3.32
C LYS A 336 8.07 -24.36 2.36
N GLU A 337 8.57 -23.35 1.65
CA GLU A 337 9.70 -23.50 0.71
C GLU A 337 11.09 -23.24 1.33
N ARG A 338 11.21 -23.26 2.66
CA ARG A 338 12.53 -23.37 3.32
C ARG A 338 12.71 -24.79 3.84
N ALA A 339 13.18 -25.67 2.96
CA ALA A 339 13.80 -26.95 3.32
C ALA A 339 15.16 -27.04 2.63
#